data_AF-A0A960SR49-F1
#
_entry.id   AF-A0A960SR49-F1
#
_cell.length_a   1.000
_cell.length_b   1.000
_cell.length_c   1.000
_cell.angle_alpha   90.00
_cell.angle_beta   90.00
_cell.angle_gamma   90.00
#
_symmetry.space_group_name_H-M   'P 1'
#
loop_
_entity.id
_entity.type
_entity.pdbx_description
1 polymer ?
#
loop_
_entity_poly.entity_id
_entity_poly.type
_entity_poly.pdbx_seq_one_letter_code
_entity_poly.pdbx_strand_id
1 'polypeptide(L)'
;MPIPKRQGGRLGFWMGLVLFVGVLGSLRLSGVEPPICRMAAVAALMAVWWITESVPLAATSLLPFVLFPVLGLMTSREIAPKYINSTIFLFLGGFLIALAMERWNLHRRVAL
;
A
#
# COMPACT_ATOMS: atom_id res chain seq x y z
N MET A 1 -20.05 -8.13 -17.23
CA MET A 1 -20.60 -7.09 -16.33
C MET A 1 -19.55 -5.97 -16.23
N PRO A 2 -19.75 -4.78 -16.82
CA PRO A 2 -18.76 -3.72 -16.75
C PRO A 2 -18.87 -3.02 -15.39
N ILE A 3 -17.79 -3.08 -14.60
CA ILE A 3 -17.68 -2.39 -13.31
C ILE A 3 -17.74 -0.89 -13.59
N PRO A 4 -18.64 -0.11 -12.96
CA PRO A 4 -18.72 1.33 -13.19
C PRO A 4 -17.38 1.98 -12.84
N LYS A 5 -16.75 2.66 -13.81
CA LYS A 5 -15.55 3.49 -13.59
C LYS A 5 -15.94 4.67 -12.70
N ARG A 6 -15.78 4.51 -11.38
CA ARG A 6 -16.09 5.53 -10.38
C ARG A 6 -15.15 6.72 -10.57
N GLN A 7 -15.67 7.82 -11.11
CA GLN A 7 -14.94 9.05 -11.47
C GLN A 7 -14.46 9.88 -10.24
N GLY A 8 -14.35 9.27 -9.06
CA GLY A 8 -13.88 9.93 -7.82
C GLY A 8 -12.36 9.94 -7.61
N GLY A 9 -11.59 9.17 -8.41
CA GLY A 9 -10.16 8.95 -8.17
C GLY A 9 -9.26 10.18 -8.34
N ARG A 10 -9.67 11.17 -9.15
CA ARG A 10 -8.85 12.39 -9.35
C ARG A 10 -8.82 13.26 -8.10
N LEU A 11 -9.96 13.44 -7.44
CA LEU A 11 -10.06 14.32 -6.27
C LEU A 11 -9.28 13.74 -5.08
N GLY A 12 -9.43 12.43 -4.82
CA GLY A 12 -8.70 11.75 -3.75
C GLY A 12 -7.19 11.67 -3.98
N PHE A 13 -6.76 11.52 -5.24
CA PHE A 13 -5.34 11.57 -5.59
C PHE A 13 -4.72 12.94 -5.25
N TRP A 14 -5.33 14.03 -5.74
CA TRP A 14 -4.86 15.39 -5.48
C TRP A 14 -4.95 15.77 -4.00
N MET A 15 -6.03 15.37 -3.32
CA MET A 15 -6.19 15.60 -1.89
C MET A 15 -5.08 14.93 -1.06
N GLY A 16 -4.69 13.70 -1.41
CA GLY A 16 -3.57 13.02 -0.76
C GLY A 16 -2.24 13.76 -0.94
N LEU A 17 -1.98 14.28 -2.15
CA LEU A 17 -0.75 15.02 -2.45
C LEU A 17 -0.71 16.37 -1.73
N VAL A 18 -1.84 17.09 -1.71
CA VAL A 18 -1.98 18.34 -0.94
C VAL A 18 -1.77 18.07 0.55
N LEU A 19 -2.34 16.99 1.09
CA LEU A 19 -2.14 16.62 2.49
C LEU A 19 -0.67 16.27 2.78
N PHE A 20 0.00 15.51 1.90
CA PHE A 20 1.42 15.18 2.03
C PHE A 20 2.30 16.42 2.13
N VAL A 21 2.11 17.38 1.22
CA VAL A 21 2.83 18.66 1.23
C VAL A 21 2.46 19.50 2.45
N GLY A 22 1.17 19.52 2.81
CA GLY A 22 0.67 20.23 3.99
C GLY A 22 1.28 19.71 5.30
N VAL A 23 1.34 18.38 5.47
CA VAL A 23 1.95 17.72 6.63
C VAL A 23 3.46 17.93 6.66
N LEU A 24 4.15 17.84 5.52
CA LEU A 24 5.59 18.16 5.45
C LEU A 24 5.86 19.63 5.82
N GLY A 25 5.03 20.56 5.37
CA GLY A 25 5.17 21.98 5.66
C GLY A 25 4.87 22.30 7.13
N SER A 26 3.75 21.82 7.65
CA SER A 26 3.30 22.12 9.01
C SER A 26 4.22 21.53 10.08
N LEU A 27 4.59 20.25 9.97
CA LEU A 27 5.45 19.59 10.97
C LEU A 27 6.90 20.08 10.91
N ARG A 28 7.38 20.54 9.74
CA ARG A 28 8.71 21.16 9.62
C ARG A 28 8.78 22.52 10.31
N LEU A 29 7.67 23.28 10.31
CA LEU A 29 7.57 24.55 11.03
C LEU A 29 7.49 24.34 12.55
N SER A 30 6.97 23.18 13.01
CA SER A 30 6.87 22.83 14.42
C SER A 30 8.20 22.37 15.07
N GLY A 31 9.31 22.32 14.31
CA GLY A 31 10.63 21.98 14.86
C GLY A 31 10.83 20.50 15.22
N VAL A 32 9.94 19.61 14.76
CA VAL A 32 10.06 18.15 14.95
C VAL A 32 11.24 17.60 14.14
N GLU A 33 11.87 16.53 14.63
CA GLU A 33 12.98 15.88 13.94
C GLU A 33 12.64 15.55 12.46
N PRO A 34 13.50 15.93 11.49
CA PRO A 34 13.26 15.73 10.07
C PRO A 34 12.83 14.32 9.62
N PRO A 35 13.37 13.20 10.16
CA PRO A 35 12.94 11.86 9.74
C PRO A 35 11.50 11.55 10.14
N ILE A 36 11.07 11.94 11.34
CA ILE A 36 9.71 11.67 11.86
C ILE A 36 8.67 12.36 10.98
N CYS A 37 8.92 13.62 10.60
CA CYS A 37 8.05 14.39 9.72
C CYS A 37 7.85 13.72 8.35
N ARG A 38 8.94 13.22 7.76
CA ARG A 38 8.90 12.55 6.45
C ARG A 38 8.13 11.23 6.53
N MET A 39 8.33 10.44 7.58
CA MET A 39 7.58 9.20 7.81
C MET A 39 6.09 9.46 8.01
N ALA A 40 5.74 10.44 8.84
CA ALA A 40 4.35 10.84 9.11
C ALA A 40 3.65 11.33 7.84
N ALA A 41 4.33 12.12 7.00
CA ALA A 41 3.79 12.58 5.73
C ALA A 41 3.46 11.41 4.78
N VAL A 42 4.38 10.45 4.62
CA VAL A 42 4.13 9.25 3.79
C VAL A 42 2.96 8.43 4.36
N ALA A 43 2.89 8.25 5.68
CA ALA A 43 1.78 7.53 6.31
C ALA A 43 0.43 8.22 6.08
N ALA A 44 0.39 9.55 6.19
CA ALA A 44 -0.82 10.34 5.93
C ALA A 44 -1.27 10.26 4.46
N LEU A 45 -0.33 10.32 3.52
CA LEU A 45 -0.59 10.11 2.10
C LEU A 45 -1.21 8.73 1.84
N MET A 46 -0.62 7.67 2.41
CA MET A 46 -1.13 6.30 2.28
C MET A 46 -2.52 6.15 2.88
N ALA A 47 -2.79 6.74 4.05
CA ALA A 47 -4.09 6.70 4.69
C ALA A 47 -5.17 7.33 3.81
N VAL A 48 -4.91 8.49 3.20
CA VAL A 48 -5.86 9.14 2.28
C VAL A 48 -6.09 8.28 1.04
N TRP A 49 -5.04 7.72 0.43
CA TRP A 49 -5.20 6.90 -0.77
C TRP A 49 -5.86 5.55 -0.51
N TRP A 50 -5.71 4.98 0.69
CA TRP A 50 -6.47 3.80 1.11
C TRP A 50 -7.95 4.11 1.33
N ILE A 51 -8.29 5.19 2.03
CA ILE A 51 -9.70 5.56 2.29
C ILE A 51 -10.42 5.97 1.02
N THR A 52 -9.74 6.70 0.14
CA THR A 52 -10.34 7.20 -1.11
C THR A 52 -10.30 6.21 -2.25
N GLU A 53 -9.59 5.08 -2.10
CA GLU A 53 -9.34 4.08 -3.15
C GLU A 53 -8.90 4.70 -4.48
N SER A 54 -8.17 5.83 -4.42
CA SER A 54 -7.76 6.57 -5.63
C SER A 54 -6.75 5.80 -6.48
N VAL A 55 -5.99 4.92 -5.83
CA VAL A 55 -4.97 4.04 -6.40
C VAL A 55 -5.24 2.63 -5.85
N PRO A 56 -5.05 1.54 -6.63
CA PRO A 56 -5.23 0.18 -6.13
C PRO A 56 -4.46 -0.05 -4.83
N LEU A 57 -5.08 -0.70 -3.83
CA LEU A 57 -4.46 -0.90 -2.51
C LEU A 57 -3.05 -1.48 -2.59
N ALA A 58 -2.83 -2.46 -3.48
CA ALA A 58 -1.51 -3.06 -3.70
C ALA A 58 -0.46 -2.04 -4.19
N ALA A 59 -0.84 -1.13 -5.08
CA ALA A 59 0.06 -0.09 -5.59
C ALA A 59 0.36 0.98 -4.51
N THR A 60 -0.65 1.39 -3.73
CA THR A 60 -0.45 2.30 -2.58
C THR A 60 0.50 1.70 -1.55
N SER A 61 0.38 0.40 -1.28
CA SER A 61 1.27 -0.30 -0.34
C SER A 61 2.73 -0.36 -0.79
N LEU A 62 3.03 -0.16 -2.08
CA LEU A 62 4.40 -0.10 -2.60
C LEU A 62 5.03 1.30 -2.50
N LEU A 63 4.27 2.34 -2.12
CA LEU A 63 4.79 3.71 -2.01
C LEU A 63 6.01 3.84 -1.09
N PRO A 64 6.04 3.24 0.12
CA PRO A 64 7.21 3.32 0.99
C PRO A 64 8.49 2.82 0.31
N PHE A 65 8.39 1.80 -0.55
CA PHE A 65 9.52 1.24 -1.28
C PHE A 65 10.23 2.29 -2.15
N VAL A 66 9.48 3.26 -2.70
CA VAL A 66 10.02 4.34 -3.54
C VAL A 66 10.25 5.62 -2.75
N LEU A 67 9.31 6.00 -1.88
CA LEU A 67 9.35 7.27 -1.16
C LEU A 67 10.39 7.27 -0.03
N PHE A 68 10.61 6.15 0.66
CA PHE A 68 11.56 6.13 1.78
C PHE A 68 13.01 6.33 1.33
N PRO A 69 13.51 5.70 0.24
CA PRO A 69 14.83 6.00 -0.29
C PRO A 69 14.96 7.43 -0.80
N VAL A 70 13.93 7.95 -1.49
CA VAL A 70 13.93 9.33 -2.02
C VAL A 70 13.95 10.37 -0.90
N LEU A 71 13.27 10.09 0.21
CA LEU A 71 13.23 10.96 1.39
C LEU A 71 14.43 10.75 2.33
N GLY A 72 15.35 9.84 2.00
CA GLY A 72 16.52 9.52 2.83
C GLY A 72 16.18 8.89 4.18
N LEU A 73 15.07 8.15 4.26
CA LEU A 73 14.60 7.48 5.47
C LEU A 73 15.23 6.10 5.65
N MET A 74 15.18 5.27 4.61
CA MET A 74 15.68 3.89 4.60
C MET A 74 16.16 3.51 3.20
N THR A 75 17.14 2.62 3.11
CA THR A 75 17.62 2.13 1.81
C THR A 75 16.67 1.08 1.22
N SER A 76 16.67 0.93 -0.11
CA SER A 76 15.87 -0.10 -0.78
C SER A 76 16.20 -1.52 -0.29
N ARG A 77 17.47 -1.75 0.11
CA ARG A 77 17.94 -3.02 0.69
C ARG A 77 17.34 -3.31 2.06
N GLU A 78 17.10 -2.29 2.87
CA GLU A 78 16.44 -2.43 4.18
C GLU A 78 14.93 -2.64 4.04
N ILE A 79 14.32 -2.04 3.02
CA ILE A 79 12.87 -2.07 2.81
C ILE A 79 12.43 -3.37 2.12
N ALA A 80 13.17 -3.85 1.12
CA ALA A 80 12.86 -5.07 0.37
C ALA A 80 12.46 -6.29 1.24
N PRO A 81 13.20 -6.66 2.32
CA PRO A 81 12.82 -7.80 3.16
C PRO A 81 11.51 -7.58 3.93
N LYS A 82 11.01 -6.34 4.08
CA LYS A 82 9.72 -6.07 4.75
C LYS A 82 8.53 -6.46 3.88
N TYR A 83 8.70 -6.50 2.56
CA TYR A 83 7.66 -6.91 1.61
C TYR A 83 7.61 -8.43 1.37
N ILE A 84 8.64 -9.16 1.82
CA ILE A 84 8.78 -10.60 1.62
C ILE A 84 8.98 -11.24 2.99
N ASN A 85 7.88 -11.46 3.71
CA ASN A 85 7.88 -12.12 5.01
C ASN A 85 7.22 -13.50 4.95
N SER A 86 7.45 -14.32 5.97
CA SER A 86 6.91 -15.69 6.04
C SER A 86 5.38 -15.72 5.97
N THR A 87 4.70 -14.71 6.51
CA THR A 87 3.23 -14.61 6.47
C THR A 87 2.71 -14.41 5.04
N ILE A 88 3.35 -13.54 4.25
CA ILE A 88 3.00 -13.29 2.85
C ILE A 88 3.22 -14.56 2.02
N PHE A 89 4.33 -15.28 2.25
CA PHE A 89 4.56 -16.58 1.61
C PHE A 89 3.55 -17.65 2.01
N LEU A 90 3.12 -17.67 3.28
CA LEU A 90 2.09 -18.60 3.74
C LEU A 90 0.75 -18.33 3.01
N PHE A 91 0.35 -17.06 2.89
CA PHE A 91 -0.84 -16.70 2.13
C PHE A 91 -0.70 -17.06 0.64
N LEU A 92 0.47 -16.79 0.03
CA LEU A 92 0.74 -17.16 -1.36
C LEU A 92 0.63 -18.69 -1.56
N GLY A 93 1.26 -19.48 -0.68
CA GLY A 93 1.17 -20.94 -0.70
C GLY A 93 -0.27 -21.44 -0.50
N GLY A 94 -1.02 -20.84 0.44
CA GLY A 94 -2.43 -21.15 0.67
C GLY A 94 -3.30 -20.89 -0.56
N PHE A 95 -3.11 -19.75 -1.24
CA PHE A 95 -3.82 -19.44 -2.48
C PHE A 95 -3.43 -20.39 -3.62
N LEU A 96 -2.15 -20.77 -3.74
CA LEU A 96 -1.71 -21.76 -4.73
C LEU A 96 -2.38 -23.13 -4.51
N ILE A 97 -2.48 -23.58 -3.25
CA ILE A 97 -3.18 -24.82 -2.90
C ILE A 97 -4.67 -24.71 -3.21
N ALA A 98 -5.32 -23.60 -2.84
CA ALA A 98 -6.74 -23.37 -3.15
C ALA A 98 -7.02 -23.42 -4.65
N LEU A 99 -6.16 -22.78 -5.46
CA LEU A 99 -6.27 -22.77 -6.92
C LEU A 99 -6.02 -24.15 -7.53
N ALA A 100 -5.10 -24.95 -6.96
CA ALA A 100 -4.96 -26.35 -7.33
C ALA A 100 -6.25 -27.14 -7.01
N MET A 101 -6.79 -27.02 -5.80
CA MET A 101 -8.04 -27.69 -5.41
C MET A 101 -9.21 -27.32 -6.34
N GLU A 102 -9.28 -26.07 -6.78
CA GLU A 102 -10.24 -25.61 -7.78
C GLU A 102 -10.03 -26.30 -9.13
N ARG A 103 -8.80 -26.32 -9.65
CA ARG A 103 -8.45 -26.95 -10.93
C ARG A 103 -8.78 -28.43 -10.99
N TRP A 104 -8.58 -29.17 -9.90
CA TRP A 104 -8.92 -30.60 -9.81
C TRP A 104 -10.38 -30.85 -9.40
N ASN A 105 -11.20 -29.80 -9.25
CA ASN A 105 -12.57 -29.87 -8.72
C ASN A 105 -12.66 -30.66 -7.40
N LEU A 106 -11.58 -30.63 -6.61
CA LEU A 106 -11.47 -31.43 -5.39
C LEU A 106 -12.51 -30.98 -4.37
N HIS A 107 -12.79 -29.68 -4.29
CA HIS A 107 -13.85 -29.11 -3.46
C HIS A 107 -15.22 -29.75 -3.75
N ARG A 108 -15.52 -30.11 -5.01
CA ARG A 108 -16.77 -30.77 -5.40
C ARG A 108 -16.77 -32.26 -5.08
N ARG A 109 -15.60 -32.93 -5.13
CA ARG A 109 -15.47 -34.34 -4.74
C ARG A 109 -15.60 -34.55 -3.22
N VAL A 110 -15.14 -33.59 -2.44
CA VAL A 110 -15.22 -33.64 -0.96
C VAL A 110 -16.60 -33.24 -0.44
N ALA A 111 -17.39 -32.51 -1.24
CA ALA A 111 -18.74 -32.08 -0.88
C ALA A 111 -19.85 -33.12 -1.15
N LEU A 112 -19.53 -34.25 -1.81
CA LEU A 112 -20.41 -35.41 -1.98
C LEU A 112 -20.21 -36.38 -0.80
#